data_AF-A0A358QPW5-F1
#
_entry.id   AF-A0A358QPW5-F1
#
_cell.length_a   1.000
_cell.length_b   1.000
_cell.length_c   1.000
_cell.angle_alpha   90.00
_cell.angle_beta   90.00
_cell.angle_gamma   90.00
#
_symmetry.space_group_name_H-M   'P 1'
#
loop_
_entity.id
_entity.type
_entity.pdbx_description
1 polymer ?
#
loop_
_entity_poly.entity_id
_entity_poly.type
_entity_poly.pdbx_seq_one_letter_code
_entity_poly.pdbx_strand_id
1 'polypeptide(L)'
;MYGEQTTSSEIGQYYLVTCSPALDGFGSFLALVWPAAPTGPTPGQVAQRAESDLNLPAPTVSMAPSGGKAIVNLESWLWIDPADWQPITATATVGGITATAMATPQYVVWAMGDGNQVTCDGPGVAYNTNVPDQDQTTSCGYTYQETSANGPDQQFTITTTVAYDVTWTSVGVAGGGDLGIVPGASTTTAVTVDEIGTVIVPNP
;
A
#
# COMPACT_ATOMS: atom_id res chain seq x y z
N MET A 1 -29.30 23.17 -4.64
CA MET A 1 -30.16 24.14 -5.38
C MET A 1 -31.12 23.31 -6.22
N TYR A 2 -32.31 23.01 -5.69
CA TYR A 2 -33.31 22.19 -6.36
C TYR A 2 -34.22 23.13 -7.16
N GLY A 3 -34.13 23.11 -8.49
CA GLY A 3 -35.07 23.80 -9.37
C GLY A 3 -36.37 23.01 -9.48
N GLU A 4 -37.49 23.71 -9.63
CA GLU A 4 -38.81 23.11 -9.77
C GLU A 4 -39.05 22.71 -11.24
N GLN A 5 -39.52 21.48 -11.48
CA GLN A 5 -39.77 20.97 -12.84
C GLN A 5 -41.10 21.52 -13.36
N THR A 6 -41.07 22.31 -14.44
CA THR A 6 -42.29 22.97 -14.94
C THR A 6 -43.01 22.26 -16.09
N THR A 7 -42.33 21.47 -16.92
CA THR A 7 -42.98 20.69 -18.00
C THR A 7 -42.05 19.61 -18.57
N SER A 8 -42.55 18.38 -18.72
CA SER A 8 -41.91 17.31 -19.50
C SER A 8 -42.67 17.10 -20.82
N SER A 9 -41.93 16.94 -21.92
CA SER A 9 -42.49 16.49 -23.20
C SER A 9 -41.70 15.25 -23.63
N GLU A 10 -42.40 14.13 -23.83
CA GLU A 10 -41.83 12.89 -24.31
C GLU A 10 -41.57 12.96 -25.81
N ILE A 11 -40.33 12.72 -26.21
CA ILE A 11 -39.94 12.53 -27.60
C ILE A 11 -39.16 11.21 -27.69
N GLY A 12 -39.84 10.09 -27.43
CA GLY A 12 -39.20 8.77 -27.40
C GLY A 12 -38.43 8.50 -26.10
N GLN A 13 -37.18 8.00 -26.18
CA GLN A 13 -36.39 7.56 -25.01
C GLN A 13 -35.79 8.68 -24.15
N TYR A 14 -36.15 9.94 -24.41
CA TYR A 14 -35.68 11.10 -23.67
C TYR A 14 -36.86 12.03 -23.37
N TYR A 15 -36.76 12.73 -22.24
CA TYR A 15 -37.64 13.84 -21.92
C TYR A 15 -36.82 15.12 -21.80
N LEU A 16 -37.37 16.22 -22.33
CA LEU A 16 -36.78 17.54 -22.19
C LEU A 16 -37.14 18.11 -20.83
N VAL A 17 -36.13 18.50 -20.05
CA VAL A 17 -36.32 19.28 -18.83
C VAL A 17 -35.89 20.71 -19.10
N THR A 18 -36.83 21.63 -18.87
CA THR A 18 -36.53 23.06 -18.80
C THR A 18 -36.30 23.42 -17.34
N CYS A 19 -35.07 23.81 -17.02
CA CYS A 19 -34.73 24.31 -15.69
C CYS A 19 -34.71 25.84 -15.75
N SER A 20 -35.53 26.48 -14.92
CA SER A 20 -35.51 27.93 -14.73
C SER A 20 -34.72 28.24 -13.46
N PRO A 21 -33.53 28.87 -13.54
CA PRO A 21 -32.81 29.26 -12.34
C PRO A 21 -33.58 30.36 -11.60
N ALA A 22 -33.65 30.28 -10.27
CA ALA A 22 -34.37 31.25 -9.43
C ALA A 22 -33.64 32.61 -9.29
N LEU A 23 -32.48 32.77 -9.93
CA LEU A 23 -31.68 33.99 -9.86
C LEU A 23 -31.33 34.43 -11.31
N ASP A 24 -31.58 35.71 -11.58
CA ASP A 24 -31.08 36.52 -12.72
C ASP A 24 -31.64 36.33 -14.15
N GLY A 25 -32.73 35.58 -14.36
CA GLY A 25 -33.56 35.78 -15.55
C GLY A 25 -32.91 35.51 -16.91
N PHE A 26 -31.77 34.81 -16.95
CA PHE A 26 -31.13 34.38 -18.19
C PHE A 26 -31.29 32.87 -18.40
N GLY A 27 -32.13 32.52 -19.38
CA GLY A 27 -32.03 31.28 -20.18
C GLY A 27 -32.66 30.02 -19.57
N SER A 28 -33.73 29.54 -20.20
CA SER A 28 -34.11 28.13 -20.11
C SER A 28 -33.03 27.30 -20.81
N PHE A 29 -32.37 26.40 -20.09
CA PHE A 29 -31.45 25.43 -20.69
C PHE A 29 -32.15 24.09 -20.89
N LEU A 30 -31.88 23.46 -22.04
CA LEU A 30 -32.34 22.12 -22.36
C LEU A 30 -31.30 21.13 -21.84
N ALA A 31 -31.67 20.29 -20.88
CA ALA A 31 -30.88 19.14 -20.47
C ALA A 31 -31.50 17.86 -21.04
N LEU A 32 -30.67 17.04 -21.67
CA LEU A 32 -31.01 15.65 -21.97
C LEU A 32 -30.69 14.82 -20.73
N VAL A 33 -31.72 14.25 -20.11
CA VAL A 33 -31.59 13.36 -18.95
C VAL A 33 -32.00 11.95 -19.35
N TRP A 34 -31.16 10.97 -19.01
CA TRP A 34 -31.47 9.56 -19.23
C TRP A 34 -32.50 9.09 -18.19
N PRO A 35 -33.57 8.38 -18.58
CA PRO A 35 -34.64 7.98 -17.66
C PRO A 35 -34.24 6.94 -16.60
N ALA A 36 -33.06 6.34 -16.69
CA ALA A 36 -32.57 5.35 -15.74
C ALA A 36 -31.04 5.42 -15.64
N ALA A 37 -30.49 5.10 -14.45
CA ALA A 37 -29.06 4.91 -14.29
C ALA A 37 -28.58 3.80 -15.24
N PRO A 38 -27.38 3.91 -15.84
CA PRO A 38 -26.83 2.85 -16.67
C PRO A 38 -26.83 1.52 -15.90
N THR A 39 -27.39 0.47 -16.50
CA THR A 39 -27.56 -0.85 -15.88
C THR A 39 -26.28 -1.71 -15.88
N GLY A 40 -25.13 -1.11 -16.18
CA GLY A 40 -23.82 -1.77 -16.25
C GLY A 40 -22.90 -1.37 -15.10
N PRO A 41 -21.79 -2.11 -14.90
CA PRO A 41 -20.81 -1.75 -13.88
C PRO A 41 -20.21 -0.38 -14.17
N THR A 42 -19.86 0.37 -13.12
CA THR A 42 -19.08 1.60 -13.27
C THR A 42 -17.60 1.27 -13.51
N PRO A 43 -16.82 2.16 -14.15
CA PRO A 43 -15.38 1.95 -14.29
C PRO A 43 -14.66 1.72 -12.95
N GLY A 44 -15.07 2.42 -11.89
CA GLY A 44 -14.52 2.22 -10.55
C GLY A 44 -14.81 0.83 -9.98
N GLN A 45 -15.99 0.25 -10.25
CA GLN A 45 -16.30 -1.14 -9.85
C GLN A 45 -15.42 -2.16 -10.61
N VAL A 46 -15.15 -1.91 -11.90
CA VAL A 46 -14.23 -2.75 -12.67
C VAL A 46 -12.78 -2.56 -12.19
N ALA A 47 -12.42 -1.36 -11.76
CA ALA A 47 -11.10 -1.08 -11.18
C ALA A 47 -10.87 -1.81 -9.85
N GLN A 48 -11.86 -1.81 -8.95
CA GLN A 48 -11.81 -2.61 -7.71
C GLN A 48 -11.69 -4.10 -8.01
N ARG A 49 -12.28 -4.57 -9.12
CA ARG A 49 -12.06 -5.95 -9.57
C ARG A 49 -10.61 -6.17 -10.01
N ALA A 50 -10.05 -5.26 -10.81
CA ALA A 50 -8.65 -5.34 -11.22
C ALA A 50 -7.70 -5.29 -10.01
N GLU A 51 -7.99 -4.43 -9.03
CA GLU A 51 -7.27 -4.37 -7.75
C GLU A 51 -7.32 -5.71 -7.01
N SER A 52 -8.49 -6.35 -6.91
CA SER A 52 -8.61 -7.66 -6.25
C SER A 52 -7.85 -8.79 -6.96
N ASP A 53 -7.53 -8.61 -8.25
CA ASP A 53 -6.75 -9.55 -9.04
C ASP A 53 -5.23 -9.23 -8.97
N LEU A 54 -4.82 -8.17 -8.25
CA LEU A 54 -3.40 -7.90 -7.96
C LEU A 54 -2.83 -9.00 -7.05
N ASN A 55 -1.77 -9.65 -7.53
CA ASN A 55 -0.97 -10.54 -6.71
C ASN A 55 0.14 -9.72 -6.04
N LEU A 56 -0.04 -9.34 -4.77
CA LEU A 56 0.94 -8.60 -3.96
C LEU A 56 1.70 -9.59 -3.07
N PRO A 57 2.83 -10.17 -3.53
CA PRO A 57 3.51 -11.24 -2.82
C PRO A 57 4.16 -10.75 -1.52
N ALA A 58 4.46 -11.72 -0.66
CA ALA A 58 5.24 -11.45 0.54
C ALA A 58 6.69 -11.15 0.14
N PRO A 59 7.33 -10.11 0.71
CA PRO A 59 8.66 -9.69 0.29
C PRO A 59 9.74 -10.65 0.78
N THR A 60 10.84 -10.75 0.03
CA THR A 60 12.08 -11.38 0.49
C THR A 60 12.80 -10.42 1.42
N VAL A 61 12.91 -10.81 2.68
CA VAL A 61 13.43 -9.99 3.78
C VAL A 61 14.86 -10.37 4.10
N SER A 62 15.68 -9.39 4.41
CA SER A 62 17.04 -9.59 4.90
C SER A 62 17.41 -8.56 5.96
N MET A 63 18.37 -8.94 6.80
CA MET A 63 18.86 -8.10 7.88
C MET A 63 20.35 -8.30 8.14
N ALA A 64 20.98 -7.31 8.77
CA ALA A 64 22.31 -7.41 9.34
C ALA A 64 22.26 -7.07 10.84
N PRO A 65 22.82 -7.89 11.75
CA PRO A 65 23.48 -9.18 11.49
C PRO A 65 22.57 -10.22 10.82
N SER A 66 23.15 -11.04 9.93
CA SER A 66 22.40 -12.06 9.19
C SER A 66 22.00 -13.25 10.07
N GLY A 67 21.01 -14.04 9.62
CA GLY A 67 20.64 -15.30 10.26
C GLY A 67 19.71 -15.13 11.45
N GLY A 68 18.88 -14.08 11.45
CA GLY A 68 17.91 -13.83 12.52
C GLY A 68 18.58 -13.48 13.84
N LYS A 69 19.61 -12.64 13.80
CA LYS A 69 20.37 -12.22 14.98
C LYS A 69 20.36 -10.71 15.10
N ALA A 70 20.15 -10.24 16.32
CA ALA A 70 20.34 -8.84 16.68
C ALA A 70 20.99 -8.76 18.06
N ILE A 71 21.49 -7.57 18.39
CA ILE A 71 22.11 -7.30 19.68
C ILE A 71 21.42 -6.09 20.30
N VAL A 72 21.12 -6.17 21.59
CA VAL A 72 20.56 -5.05 22.36
C VAL A 72 21.47 -3.83 22.24
N ASN A 73 20.88 -2.65 22.01
CA ASN A 73 21.58 -1.37 21.80
C ASN A 73 22.49 -1.32 20.56
N LEU A 74 22.38 -2.27 19.63
CA LEU A 74 23.04 -2.22 18.33
C LEU A 74 22.00 -2.13 17.20
N GLU A 75 22.20 -1.18 16.28
CA GLU A 75 21.30 -1.00 15.15
C GLU A 75 21.36 -2.21 14.21
N SER A 76 20.19 -2.83 14.01
CA SER A 76 20.00 -3.87 13.00
C SER A 76 19.58 -3.23 11.70
N TRP A 77 20.28 -3.55 10.61
CA TRP A 77 19.92 -3.08 9.27
C TRP A 77 18.84 -3.97 8.70
N LEU A 78 17.87 -3.38 8.00
CA LEU A 78 16.72 -4.08 7.43
C LEU A 78 16.57 -3.71 5.96
N TRP A 79 16.32 -4.68 5.09
CA TRP A 79 16.01 -4.42 3.69
C TRP A 79 15.19 -5.54 3.06
N ILE A 80 14.53 -5.18 1.96
CA ILE A 80 13.82 -6.06 1.05
C ILE A 80 14.67 -6.26 -0.21
N ASP A 81 14.60 -7.44 -0.82
CA ASP A 81 15.19 -7.68 -2.14
C ASP A 81 14.65 -6.64 -3.16
N PRO A 82 15.51 -5.85 -3.82
CA PRO A 82 15.06 -4.88 -4.83
C PRO A 82 14.22 -5.48 -5.97
N ALA A 83 14.32 -6.79 -6.22
CA ALA A 83 13.48 -7.51 -7.18
C ALA A 83 11.99 -7.54 -6.76
N ASP A 84 11.72 -7.51 -5.46
CA ASP A 84 10.35 -7.48 -4.90
C ASP A 84 9.82 -6.03 -4.76
N TRP A 85 10.64 -5.02 -5.04
CA TRP A 85 10.28 -3.60 -4.94
C TRP A 85 9.94 -2.98 -6.30
N GLN A 86 8.99 -3.57 -7.01
CA GLN A 86 8.59 -3.12 -8.35
C GLN A 86 7.07 -2.92 -8.44
N PRO A 87 6.57 -2.04 -9.32
CA PRO A 87 5.14 -1.91 -9.56
C PRO A 87 4.52 -3.20 -10.11
N ILE A 88 3.32 -3.53 -9.65
CA ILE A 88 2.56 -4.71 -10.07
C ILE A 88 1.25 -4.25 -10.70
N THR A 89 0.89 -4.83 -11.84
CA THR A 89 -0.35 -4.46 -12.57
C THR A 89 -1.30 -5.63 -12.71
N ALA A 90 -2.59 -5.36 -12.61
CA ALA A 90 -3.66 -6.30 -12.93
C ALA A 90 -4.74 -5.61 -13.76
N THR A 91 -5.50 -6.39 -14.53
CA THR A 91 -6.54 -5.86 -15.42
C THR A 91 -7.80 -6.70 -15.33
N ALA A 92 -8.95 -6.04 -15.26
CA ALA A 92 -10.26 -6.67 -15.28
C ALA A 92 -11.11 -6.09 -16.41
N THR A 93 -11.99 -6.91 -16.99
CA THR A 93 -12.93 -6.48 -18.03
C THR A 93 -14.34 -6.96 -17.71
N VAL A 94 -15.29 -6.04 -17.61
CA VAL A 94 -16.70 -6.33 -17.34
C VAL A 94 -17.58 -5.37 -18.13
N GLY A 95 -18.59 -5.89 -18.83
CA GLY A 95 -19.56 -5.06 -19.55
C GLY A 95 -18.94 -4.17 -20.65
N GLY A 96 -17.82 -4.60 -21.25
CA GLY A 96 -17.10 -3.81 -22.25
C GLY A 96 -16.20 -2.70 -21.70
N ILE A 97 -16.10 -2.57 -20.37
CA ILE A 97 -15.16 -1.69 -19.70
C ILE A 97 -13.95 -2.52 -19.30
N THR A 98 -12.75 -2.06 -19.62
CA THR A 98 -11.50 -2.65 -19.16
C THR A 98 -10.84 -1.66 -18.21
N ALA A 99 -10.56 -2.08 -16.98
CA ALA A 99 -9.81 -1.27 -16.01
C ALA A 99 -8.48 -1.95 -15.69
N THR A 100 -7.41 -1.16 -15.62
CA THR A 100 -6.06 -1.60 -15.25
C THR A 100 -5.68 -0.93 -13.95
N ALA A 101 -5.42 -1.73 -12.92
CA ALA A 101 -4.89 -1.29 -11.63
C ALA A 101 -3.37 -1.49 -11.59
N MET A 102 -2.65 -0.55 -11.00
CA MET A 102 -1.20 -0.56 -10.82
C MET A 102 -0.88 -0.24 -9.36
N ALA A 103 -0.33 -1.24 -8.66
CA ALA A 103 0.18 -1.13 -7.30
C ALA A 103 1.65 -0.77 -7.33
N THR A 104 2.01 0.41 -6.81
CA THR A 104 3.39 0.89 -6.72
C THR A 104 3.85 0.85 -5.27
N PRO A 105 4.94 0.13 -4.92
CA PRO A 105 5.40 0.05 -3.54
C PRO A 105 5.84 1.43 -3.04
N GLN A 106 5.36 1.84 -1.87
CA GLN A 106 5.65 3.14 -1.26
C GLN A 106 6.59 3.01 -0.06
N TYR A 107 6.21 2.19 0.90
CA TYR A 107 6.93 2.00 2.15
C TYR A 107 6.73 0.59 2.68
N VAL A 108 7.60 0.19 3.61
CA VAL A 108 7.52 -1.10 4.30
C VAL A 108 7.31 -0.87 5.78
N VAL A 109 6.39 -1.63 6.36
CA VAL A 109 6.15 -1.67 7.81
C VAL A 109 6.78 -2.95 8.38
N TRP A 110 7.64 -2.76 9.37
CA TRP A 110 8.28 -3.83 10.12
C TRP A 110 7.73 -3.81 11.54
N ALA A 111 6.86 -4.76 11.88
CA ALA A 111 6.50 -5.02 13.26
C ALA A 111 7.58 -5.91 13.88
N MET A 112 8.33 -5.39 14.86
CA MET A 112 9.61 -5.97 15.30
C MET A 112 9.48 -7.11 16.32
N GLY A 113 8.26 -7.43 16.73
CA GLY A 113 7.95 -8.53 17.64
C GLY A 113 8.15 -8.21 19.14
N ASP A 114 8.77 -7.07 19.47
CA ASP A 114 8.95 -6.53 20.83
C ASP A 114 7.84 -5.54 21.23
N GLY A 115 6.77 -5.45 20.43
CA GLY A 115 5.66 -4.50 20.59
C GLY A 115 5.85 -3.18 19.84
N ASN A 116 7.01 -2.96 19.24
CA ASN A 116 7.31 -1.77 18.45
C ASN A 116 7.26 -2.06 16.93
N GLN A 117 7.20 -0.99 16.15
CA GLN A 117 7.26 -1.06 14.70
C GLN A 117 8.12 0.07 14.14
N VAL A 118 8.74 -0.17 12.99
CA VAL A 118 9.39 0.87 12.17
C VAL A 118 8.80 0.87 10.78
N THR A 119 8.66 2.05 10.20
CA THR A 119 8.26 2.22 8.80
C THR A 119 9.43 2.82 8.05
N CYS A 120 9.79 2.21 6.93
CA CYS A 120 10.88 2.67 6.08
C CYS A 120 10.36 3.03 4.70
N ASP A 121 10.79 4.18 4.20
CA ASP A 121 10.53 4.60 2.83
C ASP A 121 11.48 3.84 1.89
N GLY A 122 10.91 3.14 0.90
CA GLY A 122 11.69 2.28 0.01
C GLY A 122 12.10 0.92 0.60
N PRO A 123 12.86 0.12 -0.17
CA PRO A 123 13.20 -1.25 0.21
C PRO A 123 14.35 -1.35 1.24
N GLY A 124 14.95 -0.24 1.67
CA GLY A 124 16.21 -0.28 2.43
C GLY A 124 17.44 -0.46 1.52
N VAL A 125 18.62 -0.56 2.15
CA VAL A 125 19.90 -0.79 1.44
C VAL A 125 20.58 -2.02 2.04
N ALA A 126 20.96 -2.96 1.17
CA ALA A 126 21.65 -4.16 1.60
C ALA A 126 23.02 -3.83 2.20
N TYR A 127 23.33 -4.43 3.35
CA TYR A 127 24.64 -4.30 3.98
C TYR A 127 25.74 -4.91 3.09
N ASN A 128 26.82 -4.16 2.84
CA ASN A 128 27.93 -4.60 2.00
C ASN A 128 29.14 -5.01 2.86
N THR A 129 29.40 -6.31 2.94
CA THR A 129 30.52 -6.87 3.72
C THR A 129 31.91 -6.47 3.21
N ASN A 130 32.02 -5.90 2.00
CA ASN A 130 33.28 -5.43 1.43
C ASN A 130 33.56 -3.95 1.73
N VAL A 131 32.61 -3.26 2.35
CA VAL A 131 32.75 -1.84 2.74
C VAL A 131 32.91 -1.78 4.27
N PRO A 132 33.86 -1.00 4.80
CA PRO A 132 33.96 -0.81 6.25
C PRO A 132 32.67 -0.24 6.84
N ASP A 133 32.29 -0.70 8.04
CA ASP A 133 31.03 -0.27 8.70
C ASP A 133 30.88 1.24 8.79
N GLN A 134 31.96 1.95 9.11
CA GLN A 134 31.99 3.41 9.24
C GLN A 134 31.75 4.17 7.93
N ASP A 135 31.90 3.49 6.78
CA ASP A 135 31.82 4.08 5.44
C ASP A 135 30.48 3.77 4.74
N GLN A 136 29.54 3.11 5.43
CA GLN A 136 28.20 2.80 4.92
C GLN A 136 27.12 3.06 5.96
N THR A 137 25.91 3.36 5.49
CA THR A 137 24.75 3.65 6.33
C THR A 137 23.52 2.94 5.79
N THR A 138 22.60 2.54 6.67
CA THR A 138 21.29 2.04 6.26
C THR A 138 20.28 3.17 6.10
N SER A 139 19.32 3.00 5.18
CA SER A 139 18.12 3.84 5.10
C SER A 139 16.94 3.24 5.90
N CYS A 140 17.11 2.04 6.45
CA CYS A 140 16.11 1.33 7.25
C CYS A 140 16.80 0.51 8.34
N GLY A 141 16.59 0.89 9.60
CA GLY A 141 17.26 0.29 10.73
C GLY A 141 16.37 0.27 11.97
N TYR A 142 16.67 -0.65 12.88
CA TYR A 142 15.97 -0.77 14.16
C TYR A 142 16.91 -1.23 15.27
N THR A 143 16.79 -0.63 16.45
CA THR A 143 17.60 -0.98 17.62
C THR A 143 16.74 -1.53 18.73
N TYR A 144 16.85 -2.84 18.98
CA TYR A 144 16.21 -3.48 20.11
C TYR A 144 16.76 -2.95 21.44
N GLN A 145 15.85 -2.70 22.40
CA GLN A 145 16.18 -2.21 23.74
C GLN A 145 16.20 -3.33 24.79
N GLU A 146 15.66 -4.50 24.47
CA GLU A 146 15.53 -5.63 25.37
C GLU A 146 15.94 -6.93 24.67
N THR A 147 16.45 -7.87 25.44
CA THR A 147 16.77 -9.21 24.94
C THR A 147 15.50 -10.04 24.71
N SER A 148 15.52 -10.90 23.70
CA SER A 148 14.44 -11.85 23.45
C SER A 148 14.46 -13.04 24.43
N ALA A 149 15.50 -13.19 25.26
CA ALA A 149 15.70 -14.34 26.14
C ALA A 149 14.55 -14.60 27.13
N ASN A 150 13.81 -13.55 27.51
CA ASN A 150 12.66 -13.66 28.42
C ASN A 150 11.31 -13.76 27.68
N GLY A 151 11.33 -13.69 26.35
CA GLY A 151 10.14 -13.77 25.51
C GLY A 151 9.74 -15.21 25.15
N PRO A 152 8.55 -15.40 24.54
CA PRO A 152 8.14 -16.67 23.98
C PRO A 152 9.20 -17.21 23.00
N ASP A 153 9.51 -18.51 23.10
CA ASP A 153 10.51 -19.19 22.24
C ASP A 153 11.91 -18.53 22.22
N GLN A 154 12.18 -17.65 23.19
CA GLN A 154 13.41 -16.85 23.32
C GLN A 154 13.72 -16.00 22.08
N GLN A 155 12.69 -15.61 21.31
CA GLN A 155 12.81 -14.92 20.02
C GLN A 155 11.74 -13.83 19.88
N PHE A 156 12.05 -12.79 19.12
CA PHE A 156 11.04 -11.89 18.57
C PHE A 156 10.64 -12.33 17.17
N THR A 157 9.34 -12.30 16.87
CA THR A 157 8.83 -12.57 15.53
C THR A 157 8.60 -11.25 14.81
N ILE A 158 9.45 -10.96 13.82
CA ILE A 158 9.27 -9.82 12.93
C ILE A 158 8.16 -10.16 11.93
N THR A 159 7.22 -9.24 11.71
CA THR A 159 6.25 -9.28 10.60
C THR A 159 6.51 -8.10 9.67
N THR A 160 6.82 -8.38 8.41
CA THR A 160 7.18 -7.37 7.41
C THR A 160 6.12 -7.29 6.33
N THR A 161 5.61 -6.09 6.04
CA THR A 161 4.55 -5.87 5.05
C THR A 161 4.88 -4.67 4.17
N VAL A 162 4.84 -4.85 2.84
CA VAL A 162 4.96 -3.74 1.89
C VAL A 162 3.59 -3.10 1.67
N ALA A 163 3.55 -1.77 1.74
CA ALA A 163 2.38 -0.97 1.41
C ALA A 163 2.50 -0.43 -0.01
N TYR A 164 1.44 -0.63 -0.80
CA TYR A 164 1.38 -0.22 -2.20
C TYR A 164 0.35 0.89 -2.38
N ASP A 165 0.70 1.93 -3.12
CA ASP A 165 -0.23 2.91 -3.66
C ASP A 165 -0.85 2.36 -4.95
N VAL A 166 -2.17 2.22 -4.98
CA VAL A 166 -2.87 1.59 -6.09
C VAL A 166 -3.61 2.63 -6.92
N THR A 167 -3.10 2.89 -8.12
CA THR A 167 -3.76 3.75 -9.11
C THR A 167 -4.40 2.93 -10.21
N TRP A 168 -5.36 3.50 -10.93
CA TRP A 168 -6.01 2.80 -12.03
C TRP A 168 -6.45 3.72 -13.16
N THR A 169 -6.64 3.10 -14.33
CA THR A 169 -7.18 3.74 -15.54
C THR A 169 -8.20 2.83 -16.20
N SER A 170 -9.11 3.39 -17.01
CA SER A 170 -10.07 2.59 -17.78
C SER A 170 -10.12 2.91 -19.28
N VAL A 171 -10.47 1.87 -20.04
CA VAL A 171 -10.73 1.87 -21.47
C VAL A 171 -12.17 1.41 -21.71
N GLY A 172 -12.81 1.93 -22.77
CA GLY A 172 -14.22 1.67 -23.11
C GLY A 172 -15.17 2.70 -22.50
N VAL A 173 -14.98 3.05 -21.23
CA VAL A 173 -15.62 4.18 -20.56
C VAL A 173 -14.55 4.99 -19.83
N ALA A 174 -14.58 6.31 -19.97
CA ALA A 174 -13.60 7.19 -19.33
C ALA A 174 -13.67 7.08 -17.81
N GLY A 175 -12.49 6.97 -17.19
CA GLY A 175 -12.35 6.77 -15.76
C GLY A 175 -10.88 6.55 -15.39
N GLY A 176 -10.61 6.72 -14.11
CA GLY A 176 -9.29 6.56 -13.52
C GLY A 176 -9.28 7.22 -12.15
N GLY A 177 -8.22 6.95 -11.40
CA GLY A 177 -8.04 7.54 -10.08
C GLY A 177 -7.13 6.71 -9.20
N ASP A 178 -7.30 6.93 -7.92
CA ASP A 178 -6.54 6.32 -6.84
C ASP A 178 -7.48 5.47 -5.98
N LEU A 179 -7.05 4.26 -5.66
CA LEU A 179 -7.72 3.31 -4.76
C LEU A 179 -7.08 3.33 -3.36
N GLY A 180 -5.97 4.05 -3.19
CA GLY A 180 -5.28 4.30 -1.94
C GLY A 180 -4.23 3.24 -1.63
N ILE A 181 -3.83 3.23 -0.35
CA ILE A 181 -2.81 2.32 0.15
C ILE A 181 -3.41 0.94 0.47
N VAL A 182 -2.84 -0.09 -0.15
CA VAL A 182 -3.20 -1.49 0.05
C VAL A 182 -1.99 -2.26 0.58
N PRO A 183 -2.11 -3.02 1.69
CA PRO A 183 -1.03 -3.86 2.17
C PRO A 183 -0.89 -5.12 1.30
N GLY A 184 0.35 -5.50 1.00
CA GLY A 184 0.66 -6.80 0.41
C GLY A 184 0.62 -7.95 1.42
N ALA A 185 0.97 -9.14 0.97
CA ALA A 185 1.20 -10.26 1.89
C ALA A 185 2.42 -10.00 2.79
N SER A 186 2.43 -10.61 3.97
CA SER A 186 3.47 -10.41 4.98
C SER A 186 4.47 -11.56 5.05
N THR A 187 5.73 -11.25 5.31
CA THR A 187 6.78 -12.23 5.64
C THR A 187 7.05 -12.20 7.13
N THR A 188 7.16 -13.37 7.75
CA THR A 188 7.57 -13.50 9.16
C THR A 188 9.01 -14.02 9.28
N THR A 189 9.76 -13.50 10.24
CA THR A 189 11.14 -13.91 10.51
C THR A 189 11.38 -13.93 12.00
N ALA A 190 11.91 -15.03 12.54
CA ALA A 190 12.27 -15.12 13.94
C ALA A 190 13.68 -14.57 14.15
N VAL A 191 13.84 -13.74 15.18
CA VAL A 191 15.10 -13.07 15.53
C VAL A 191 15.43 -13.32 16.99
N THR A 192 16.64 -13.80 17.24
CA THR A 192 17.23 -13.85 18.59
C THR A 192 17.95 -12.53 18.86
N VAL A 193 17.60 -11.88 19.96
CA VAL A 193 18.23 -10.64 20.42
C VAL A 193 19.04 -10.91 21.68
N ASP A 194 20.36 -10.93 21.52
CA ASP A 194 21.30 -11.17 22.62
C ASP A 194 21.80 -9.84 23.20
N GLU A 195 22.31 -9.87 24.42
CA GLU A 195 22.98 -8.72 25.05
C GLU A 195 24.49 -8.97 25.22
N ILE A 196 25.30 -7.92 25.07
CA ILE A 196 26.75 -7.99 25.36
C ILE A 196 26.97 -7.56 26.80
N GLY A 197 27.33 -8.51 27.66
CA GLY A 197 27.76 -8.26 29.03
C GLY A 197 29.26 -8.54 29.21
N THR A 198 29.90 -7.80 30.13
CA THR A 198 31.27 -8.10 30.57
C THR A 198 31.25 -8.73 31.96
N VAL A 199 31.96 -9.85 32.16
CA VAL A 199 32.17 -10.43 33.49
C VAL A 199 33.55 -10.05 33.99
N ILE A 200 33.62 -9.35 35.13
CA ILE A 200 34.88 -9.11 35.82
C ILE A 200 35.18 -10.35 36.67
N VAL A 201 36.22 -11.09 36.32
CA VAL A 201 36.71 -12.22 37.14
C VAL A 201 37.81 -11.69 38.08
N PRO A 202 37.63 -11.75 39.42
CA PRO A 202 38.67 -11.37 40.36
C PRO A 202 39.89 -12.30 40.21
N ASN A 203 41.11 -11.73 40.22
CA ASN A 203 42.34 -12.51 40.22
C ASN A 203 42.52 -13.21 41.60
N PRO A 204 42.87 -14.51 41.64
CA PRO A 204 43.06 -15.24 42.90
C PRO A 204 44.26 -14.75 43.71
#